data_AF-A0A533VNZ4-F1
#
_entry.id   AF-A0A533VNZ4-F1
#
_cell.length_a   1.000
_cell.length_b   1.000
_cell.length_c   1.000
_cell.angle_alpha   90.00
_cell.angle_beta   90.00
_cell.angle_gamma   90.00
#
_symmetry.space_group_name_H-M   'P 1'
#
loop_
_entity.id
_entity.type
_entity.pdbx_description
1 polymer ?
#
loop_
_entity_poly.entity_id
_entity_poly.type
_entity_poly.pdbx_seq_one_letter_code
_entity_poly.pdbx_strand_id
1 'polypeptide(L)'
;MSESKRLRIAYLTFLECEVRGGWLDEQTKSHFQIGKGEETHWRAWQEPAEILLIRQDGLKRHLYFRNGSLVIVHNGMIEFDQEDFLGEIMVDEDEREGKLLILN
;
A
#
# COMPACT_ATOMS: atom_id res chain seq x y z
N MET A 1 -17.58 -2.37 -28.38
CA MET A 1 -17.19 -3.44 -27.45
C MET A 1 -16.12 -2.85 -26.55
N SER A 2 -16.45 -2.45 -25.32
CA SER A 2 -15.42 -1.97 -24.40
C SER A 2 -14.63 -3.20 -23.95
N GLU A 3 -13.33 -3.24 -24.24
CA GLU A 3 -12.45 -4.22 -23.64
C GLU A 3 -12.63 -4.13 -22.13
N SER A 4 -13.13 -5.21 -21.52
CA SER A 4 -13.11 -5.35 -20.08
C SER A 4 -11.65 -5.31 -19.67
N LYS A 5 -11.20 -4.13 -19.22
CA LYS A 5 -9.87 -3.90 -18.66
C LYS A 5 -9.64 -5.01 -17.63
N ARG A 6 -8.67 -5.90 -17.90
CA ARG A 6 -8.37 -7.00 -16.98
C ARG A 6 -7.78 -6.37 -15.71
N LEU A 7 -8.62 -6.14 -14.70
CA LEU A 7 -8.20 -5.73 -13.38
C LEU A 7 -7.19 -6.77 -12.86
N ARG A 8 -5.93 -6.36 -12.73
CA ARG A 8 -4.89 -7.18 -12.11
C ARG A 8 -4.76 -6.74 -10.67
N ILE A 9 -5.50 -7.41 -9.80
CA ILE A 9 -5.49 -7.08 -8.38
C ILE A 9 -4.25 -7.70 -7.72
N ALA A 10 -3.53 -6.89 -6.94
CA ALA A 10 -2.45 -7.31 -6.07
C ALA A 10 -2.94 -7.42 -4.62
N TYR A 11 -2.38 -8.41 -3.91
CA TYR A 11 -2.63 -8.64 -2.49
C TYR A 11 -1.30 -8.70 -1.76
N LEU A 12 -1.15 -7.92 -0.68
CA LEU A 12 0.03 -7.94 0.18
C LEU A 12 -0.37 -8.08 1.64
N THR A 13 0.22 -9.05 2.34
CA THR A 13 -0.01 -9.26 3.77
C THR A 13 0.92 -8.43 4.64
N PHE A 14 0.46 -8.02 5.81
CA PHE A 14 1.23 -7.24 6.78
C PHE A 14 0.94 -7.68 8.23
N LEU A 15 1.93 -7.49 9.10
CA LEU A 15 1.78 -7.49 10.55
C LEU A 15 1.26 -6.13 11.03
N GLU A 16 1.88 -5.05 10.55
CA GLU A 16 1.47 -3.67 10.79
C GLU A 16 1.42 -2.88 9.48
N CYS A 17 0.45 -1.97 9.36
CA CYS A 17 0.24 -1.13 8.19
C CYS A 17 0.02 0.31 8.65
N GLU A 18 0.74 1.25 8.03
CA GLU A 18 0.56 2.66 8.27
C GLU A 18 0.26 3.38 6.97
N VAL A 19 -0.89 4.06 6.93
CA VAL A 19 -1.33 4.87 5.80
C VAL A 19 -0.94 6.32 6.06
N ARG A 20 -0.27 6.96 5.10
CA ARG A 20 0.28 8.32 5.21
C ARG A 20 0.11 9.10 3.90
N GLY A 21 0.03 10.42 4.02
CA GLY A 21 0.09 11.31 2.87
C GLY A 21 -1.28 11.56 2.22
N GLY A 22 -1.28 11.72 0.91
CA GLY A 22 -2.38 12.30 0.14
C GLY A 22 -3.57 11.38 -0.16
N TRP A 23 -4.20 10.87 0.90
CA TRP A 23 -5.43 10.07 0.80
C TRP A 23 -6.68 10.88 1.13
N LEU A 24 -7.81 10.51 0.51
CA LEU A 24 -9.15 10.95 0.88
C LEU A 24 -9.63 10.17 2.10
N ASP A 25 -9.19 10.60 3.28
CA ASP A 25 -9.86 10.35 4.56
C ASP A 25 -9.45 11.46 5.53
N GLU A 26 -10.32 11.85 6.45
CA GLU A 26 -10.12 12.98 7.38
C GLU A 26 -9.00 12.71 8.42
N GLN A 27 -8.43 11.50 8.43
CA GLN A 27 -7.29 11.12 9.24
C GLN A 27 -6.03 11.10 8.38
N THR A 28 -5.26 12.19 8.43
CA THR A 28 -3.97 12.36 7.71
C THR A 28 -2.92 11.27 8.00
N LYS A 29 -3.19 10.39 8.97
CA LYS A 29 -2.38 9.21 9.30
C LYS A 29 -3.23 8.19 10.07
N SER A 30 -3.25 6.94 9.59
CA SER A 30 -3.95 5.83 10.24
C SER A 30 -3.05 4.61 10.34
N HIS A 31 -3.21 3.84 11.42
CA HIS A 31 -2.36 2.69 11.74
C HIS A 31 -3.22 1.44 12.01
N PHE A 32 -2.86 0.33 11.38
CA PHE A 32 -3.58 -0.92 11.38
C PHE A 32 -2.66 -2.06 11.82
N GLN A 33 -3.17 -2.94 12.69
CA GLN A 33 -2.48 -4.16 13.10
C GLN A 33 -3.25 -5.38 12.62
N ILE A 34 -2.54 -6.47 12.30
CA ILE A 34 -3.14 -7.75 11.93
C ILE A 34 -4.20 -8.19 12.97
N GLY A 35 -5.33 -8.71 12.47
CA GLY A 35 -6.42 -9.23 13.32
C GLY A 35 -7.19 -8.18 14.12
N LYS A 36 -6.93 -6.88 13.94
CA LYS A 36 -7.59 -5.79 14.68
C LYS A 36 -8.33 -4.75 13.82
N GLY A 37 -8.40 -4.95 12.50
CA GLY A 37 -8.93 -3.94 11.59
C GLY A 37 -10.25 -4.32 10.93
N GLU A 38 -11.19 -3.38 10.88
CA GLU A 38 -12.31 -3.38 9.94
C GLU A 38 -11.79 -3.08 8.52
N GLU A 39 -12.56 -3.47 7.50
CA GLU A 39 -12.24 -3.13 6.11
C GLU A 39 -12.32 -1.62 5.91
N THR A 40 -11.22 -1.00 5.48
CA THR A 40 -11.12 0.44 5.26
C THR A 40 -10.68 0.72 3.83
N HIS A 41 -11.32 1.69 3.17
CA HIS A 41 -11.08 2.03 1.77
C HIS A 41 -10.37 3.37 1.67
N TRP A 42 -9.21 3.39 1.00
CA TRP A 42 -8.35 4.54 0.88
C TRP A 42 -8.24 4.96 -0.58
N ARG A 43 -8.69 6.19 -0.90
CA ARG A 43 -8.58 6.73 -2.26
C ARG A 43 -7.47 7.77 -2.34
N ALA A 44 -6.47 7.55 -3.18
CA ALA A 44 -5.41 8.52 -3.41
C ALA A 44 -5.99 9.79 -4.09
N TRP A 45 -5.62 10.96 -3.58
CA TRP A 45 -6.11 12.26 -4.03
C TRP A 45 -5.01 13.22 -4.45
N GLN A 46 -3.90 13.18 -3.73
CA GLN A 46 -2.72 13.97 -4.03
C GLN A 46 -1.47 13.15 -3.75
N GLU A 47 -0.35 13.54 -4.34
CA GLU A 47 0.92 12.83 -4.16
C GLU A 47 1.77 13.54 -3.09
N PRO A 48 2.52 12.77 -2.26
CA PRO A 48 2.59 11.30 -2.28
C PRO A 48 1.45 10.64 -1.47
N ALA A 49 0.84 9.58 -2.03
CA ALA A 49 -0.09 8.69 -1.33
C ALA A 49 0.66 7.39 -0.98
N GLU A 50 0.95 7.18 0.30
CA GLU A 50 1.92 6.17 0.75
C GLU A 50 1.29 5.16 1.72
N ILE A 51 1.72 3.90 1.61
CA ILE A 51 1.47 2.86 2.61
C ILE A 51 2.78 2.23 3.03
N LEU A 52 3.03 2.20 4.34
CA LEU A 52 4.12 1.45 4.94
C LEU A 52 3.58 0.12 5.48
N LEU A 53 4.15 -0.99 5.03
CA LEU A 53 3.88 -2.32 5.54
C LEU A 53 5.08 -2.86 6.32
N ILE A 54 4.82 -3.38 7.52
CA ILE A 54 5.76 -4.23 8.26
C ILE A 54 5.26 -5.66 8.12
N ARG A 55 6.10 -6.54 7.58
CA ARG A 55 5.75 -7.95 7.34
C ARG A 55 6.16 -8.85 8.50
N GLN A 56 5.68 -10.09 8.49
CA GLN A 56 5.99 -11.08 9.53
C GLN A 56 7.47 -11.48 9.55
N ASP A 57 8.15 -11.37 8.41
CA ASP A 57 9.58 -11.60 8.24
C ASP A 57 10.43 -10.38 8.70
N GLY A 58 9.80 -9.35 9.25
CA GLY A 58 10.47 -8.11 9.70
C GLY A 58 10.73 -7.11 8.57
N LEU A 59 10.51 -7.48 7.30
CA LEU A 59 10.75 -6.61 6.15
C LEU A 59 9.77 -5.43 6.14
N LYS A 60 10.31 -4.23 5.92
CA LYS A 60 9.51 -3.01 5.74
C LYS A 60 9.36 -2.70 4.26
N ARG A 61 8.14 -2.39 3.82
CA ARG A 61 7.84 -1.98 2.44
C ARG A 61 7.13 -0.64 2.43
N HIS A 62 7.67 0.32 1.70
CA HIS A 62 6.98 1.56 1.38
C HIS A 62 6.38 1.43 -0.02
N LEU A 63 5.08 1.64 -0.14
CA LEU A 63 4.33 1.54 -1.38
C LEU A 63 3.84 2.94 -1.76
N TYR A 64 3.99 3.29 -3.03
CA TYR A 64 3.54 4.57 -3.59
C TYR A 64 2.45 4.33 -4.62
N PHE A 65 1.38 5.13 -4.53
CA PHE A 65 0.21 5.00 -5.38
C PHE A 65 -0.05 6.27 -6.17
N ARG A 66 -0.53 6.11 -7.40
CA ARG A 66 -0.89 7.25 -8.26
C ARG A 66 -2.17 7.92 -7.79
N ASN A 67 -2.39 9.17 -8.19
CA ASN A 67 -3.67 9.83 -7.95
C ASN A 67 -4.86 9.01 -8.51
N GLY A 68 -5.93 8.88 -7.72
CA GLY A 68 -7.15 8.15 -8.06
C GLY A 68 -7.16 6.68 -7.66
N SER A 69 -6.01 6.13 -7.27
CA SER A 69 -5.87 4.74 -6.81
C SER A 69 -6.81 4.43 -5.66
N LEU A 70 -7.35 3.22 -5.64
CA LEU A 70 -8.10 2.69 -4.51
C LEU A 70 -7.30 1.56 -3.85
N VAL A 71 -7.05 1.70 -2.55
CA VAL A 71 -6.44 0.65 -1.74
C VAL A 71 -7.40 0.25 -0.63
N ILE A 72 -7.66 -1.04 -0.51
CA ILE A 72 -8.50 -1.61 0.55
C ILE A 72 -7.58 -2.24 1.58
N VAL A 73 -7.73 -1.87 2.85
CA VAL A 73 -6.96 -2.41 3.97
C VAL A 73 -7.90 -3.21 4.85
N HIS A 74 -7.62 -4.50 5.04
CA HIS A 74 -8.46 -5.36 5.88
C HIS A 74 -7.69 -6.57 6.40
N ASN A 75 -7.92 -6.93 7.67
CA ASN A 75 -7.44 -8.17 8.30
C ASN A 75 -5.98 -8.58 7.98
N GLY A 76 -5.04 -7.64 8.07
CA GLY A 76 -3.62 -7.94 7.78
C GLY A 76 -3.28 -8.10 6.30
N MET A 77 -4.12 -7.60 5.40
CA MET A 77 -3.92 -7.58 3.97
C MET A 77 -4.28 -6.21 3.38
N ILE A 78 -3.57 -5.83 2.33
CA ILE A 78 -3.99 -4.75 1.44
C ILE A 78 -4.30 -5.30 0.05
N GLU A 79 -5.28 -4.69 -0.59
CA GLU A 79 -5.74 -4.98 -1.95
C GLU A 79 -5.69 -3.71 -2.80
N PHE A 80 -5.13 -3.78 -4.01
CA PHE A 80 -5.05 -2.65 -4.95
C PHE A 80 -4.87 -3.11 -6.40
N ASP A 81 -5.15 -2.24 -7.38
CA ASP A 81 -4.86 -2.50 -8.80
C ASP A 81 -3.35 -2.38 -9.07
N GLN A 82 -2.73 -3.38 -9.69
CA GLN A 82 -1.31 -3.36 -10.08
C GLN A 82 -0.95 -2.18 -10.98
N GLU A 83 -1.90 -1.68 -11.79
CA GLU A 83 -1.67 -0.51 -12.65
C GLU A 83 -1.63 0.82 -11.88
N ASP A 84 -2.12 0.82 -10.64
CA ASP A 84 -2.16 1.99 -9.75
C ASP A 84 -0.88 2.12 -8.89
N PHE A 85 -0.06 1.08 -8.87
CA PHE A 85 1.18 1.00 -8.12
C PHE A 85 2.34 1.67 -8.87
N LEU A 86 2.96 2.67 -8.24
CA LEU A 86 4.08 3.43 -8.83
C LEU A 86 5.45 2.81 -8.52
N GLY A 87 5.59 2.12 -7.38
CA GLY A 87 6.85 1.52 -6.96
C GLY A 87 6.90 1.22 -5.48
N GLU A 88 7.93 0.44 -5.09
CA GLU A 88 8.21 0.14 -3.69
C GLU A 88 9.65 0.42 -3.30
N ILE A 89 9.83 0.81 -2.04
CA ILE A 89 11.13 0.76 -1.35
C ILE A 89 11.05 -0.37 -0.33
N MET A 90 11.95 -1.34 -0.44
CA MET A 90 12.11 -2.38 0.56
C MET A 90 13.29 -2.00 1.45
N VAL A 91 13.05 -1.95 2.76
CA VAL A 91 14.07 -1.75 3.79
C VAL A 91 14.10 -2.99 4.67
N ASP A 92 15.22 -3.69 4.59
CA ASP A 92 15.59 -4.71 5.55
C ASP A 92 16.45 -4.03 6.62
N GLU A 93 16.11 -4.17 7.90
CA GLU A 93 16.93 -3.56 8.97
C GLU A 93 18.18 -4.41 9.28
N ASP A 94 18.19 -5.69 8.89
CA ASP A 94 19.35 -6.58 9.03
C ASP A 94 20.37 -6.37 7.88
N GLU A 95 19.91 -5.95 6.70
CA GLU A 95 20.76 -5.52 5.57
C GLU A 95 20.70 -3.99 5.41
N ARG A 96 21.72 -3.26 5.88
CA ARG A 96 21.81 -1.77 5.90
C ARG A 96 21.65 -1.01 4.54
N GLU A 97 21.11 -1.59 3.49
CA GLU A 97 20.88 -0.92 2.19
C GLU A 97 19.46 -1.20 1.66
N GLY A 98 18.56 -0.22 1.78
CA GLY A 98 17.24 -0.30 1.15
C GLY A 98 17.37 -0.34 -0.37
N LYS A 99 16.73 -1.32 -1.02
CA LYS A 99 16.71 -1.43 -2.49
C LYS A 99 15.46 -0.73 -3.02
N LEU A 100 15.67 0.33 -3.80
CA LEU A 100 14.61 1.03 -4.55
C LEU A 100 14.31 0.23 -5.83
N LEU A 101 13.08 -0.27 -5.96
CA LEU A 101 12.58 -0.91 -7.18
C LEU A 101 11.59 0.04 -7.84
N ILE A 102 12.04 0.72 -8.89
CA ILE A 102 11.19 1.53 -9.78
C ILE A 102 10.71 0.62 -10.90
N LEU A 103 9.40 0.40 -11.00
CA LEU A 103 8.80 -0.30 -12.13
C LEU A 103 8.48 0.74 -13.21
N ASN A 104 9.17 0.65 -14.35
CA ASN A 104 8.93 1.49 -15.54
C ASN A 104 7.80 0.93 -16.40
#